data_AF-A0A6A5GDG6-F1
#
_entry.id   AF-A0A6A5GDG6-F1
#
_cell.length_a   1.000
_cell.length_b   1.000
_cell.length_c   1.000
_cell.angle_alpha   90.00
_cell.angle_beta   90.00
_cell.angle_gamma   90.00
#
_symmetry.space_group_name_H-M   'P 1'
#
loop_
_entity.id
_entity.type
_entity.pdbx_description
1 polymer ?
#
loop_
_entity_poly.entity_id
_entity_poly.type
_entity_poly.pdbx_seq_one_letter_code
_entity_poly.pdbx_strand_id
1 'polypeptide(L)'
;MSSRTPATFNPNSPIKPEHYMNQLIRIVQGMAPSATQKQWKRFGITARNIELSHNFHVSKAVIAAQSTADLIEEATNRYMELRLQKSQKDLKSLLDQVEKKKVEIANIQTEINTHGSSLF
;
A
#
# COMPACT_ATOMS: atom_id res chain seq x y z
N MET A 1 -2.55 -4.69 38.91
CA MET A 1 -1.40 -4.02 38.26
C MET A 1 -1.08 -4.78 36.98
N SER A 2 -1.07 -4.13 35.81
CA SER A 2 -0.81 -4.79 34.53
C SER A 2 0.70 -4.85 34.28
N SER A 3 1.31 -6.03 34.43
CA SER A 3 2.71 -6.28 34.09
C SER A 3 2.85 -6.53 32.59
N ARG A 4 2.66 -5.50 31.76
CA ARG A 4 2.99 -5.61 30.34
C ARG A 4 4.49 -5.44 30.18
N THR A 5 5.18 -6.53 29.85
CA THR A 5 6.59 -6.49 29.45
C THR A 5 6.70 -5.56 28.23
N PRO A 6 7.50 -4.48 28.30
CA PRO A 6 7.63 -3.56 27.18
C PRO A 6 8.25 -4.27 25.97
N ALA A 7 7.74 -4.00 24.77
CA ALA A 7 8.32 -4.53 23.55
C ALA A 7 9.72 -3.91 23.33
N THR A 8 10.76 -4.74 23.37
CA THR A 8 12.16 -4.30 23.25
C THR A 8 12.66 -4.26 21.79
N PHE A 9 11.81 -4.62 20.82
CA PHE A 9 12.18 -4.62 19.41
C PHE A 9 12.14 -3.19 18.84
N ASN A 10 13.29 -2.71 18.35
CA ASN A 10 13.40 -1.46 17.62
C ASN A 10 13.74 -1.75 16.14
N PRO A 11 12.86 -1.43 15.18
CA PRO A 11 13.11 -1.70 13.76
C PRO A 11 14.26 -0.85 13.19
N ASN A 12 14.54 0.33 13.75
CA ASN A 12 15.63 1.21 13.30
C ASN A 12 16.99 0.83 13.89
N SER A 13 17.01 -0.06 14.90
CA SER A 13 18.23 -0.60 15.51
C SER A 13 17.94 -2.03 15.98
N PRO A 14 17.85 -2.98 15.04
CA PRO A 14 17.46 -4.34 15.37
C PRO A 14 18.57 -5.00 16.20
N ILE A 15 18.21 -5.44 17.39
CA ILE A 15 19.10 -6.30 18.18
C ILE A 15 19.28 -7.62 17.42
N LYS A 16 20.51 -8.15 17.43
CA LYS A 16 20.80 -9.38 16.69
C LYS A 16 19.95 -10.56 17.18
N PRO A 17 19.51 -11.48 16.28
CA PRO A 17 18.70 -12.63 16.63
C PRO A 17 19.26 -13.48 17.79
N GLU A 18 20.58 -13.60 17.90
CA GLU A 18 21.26 -14.38 18.94
C GLU A 18 20.94 -13.85 20.35
N HIS A 19 20.71 -12.54 20.49
CA HIS A 19 20.35 -11.93 21.76
C HIS A 19 18.98 -12.44 22.26
N TYR A 20 17.99 -12.43 21.38
CA TYR A 20 16.64 -12.92 21.70
C TYR A 20 16.64 -14.42 21.97
N MET A 21 17.44 -15.19 21.21
CA MET A 21 17.60 -16.62 21.44
C MET A 21 18.20 -16.91 22.82
N ASN A 22 19.26 -16.19 23.21
CA ASN A 22 19.89 -16.33 24.52
C ASN A 22 18.95 -15.94 25.67
N GLN A 23 18.13 -14.89 25.50
CA GLN A 23 17.10 -14.55 26.48
C GLN A 23 16.05 -15.65 26.61
N LEU A 24 15.56 -16.19 25.49
CA LEU A 24 14.59 -17.28 25.49
C LEU A 24 15.13 -18.51 26.22
N ILE A 25 16.37 -18.91 25.93
CA ILE A 25 17.03 -20.02 26.63
C ILE A 25 17.07 -19.77 28.14
N ARG A 26 17.46 -18.58 28.59
CA ARG A 26 17.48 -18.22 30.02
C ARG A 26 16.10 -18.30 30.66
N ILE A 27 15.06 -17.81 29.99
CA ILE A 27 13.69 -17.88 30.48
C ILE A 27 13.25 -19.34 30.62
N VAL A 28 13.43 -20.15 29.57
CA VAL A 28 13.03 -21.55 29.59
C VAL A 28 13.81 -22.33 30.67
N GLN A 29 15.11 -22.07 30.84
CA GLN A 29 15.94 -22.65 31.91
C GLN A 29 15.44 -22.27 33.31
N GLY A 30 15.01 -21.02 33.50
CA GLY A 30 14.38 -20.57 34.73
C GLY A 30 12.99 -21.18 34.98
N MET A 31 12.24 -21.53 33.94
CA MET A 31 10.91 -22.13 34.05
C MET A 31 10.95 -23.63 34.40
N ALA A 32 12.03 -24.33 34.06
CA ALA A 32 12.16 -25.76 34.32
C ALA A 32 13.58 -26.15 34.81
N PRO A 33 14.01 -25.63 35.98
CA PRO A 33 15.39 -25.80 36.48
C PRO A 33 15.74 -27.26 36.80
N SER A 34 14.74 -28.09 37.11
CA SER A 34 14.91 -29.52 37.43
C SER A 34 14.59 -30.45 36.26
N ALA A 35 14.39 -29.92 35.05
CA ALA A 35 14.07 -30.75 33.89
C ALA A 35 15.25 -31.67 33.53
N THR A 36 14.92 -32.94 33.32
CA THR A 36 15.87 -33.94 32.82
C THR A 36 16.28 -33.61 31.38
N GLN A 37 17.42 -34.14 30.94
CA GLN A 37 17.91 -33.96 29.56
C GLN A 37 16.89 -34.42 28.51
N LYS A 38 16.07 -35.43 28.81
CA LYS A 38 14.99 -35.92 27.93
C LYS A 38 13.85 -34.90 27.81
N GLN A 39 13.50 -34.22 28.89
CA GLN A 39 12.50 -33.15 28.88
C GLN A 39 13.03 -31.92 28.13
N TRP A 40 14.30 -31.57 28.32
CA TRP A 40 14.97 -30.52 27.54
C TRP A 40 14.97 -30.78 26.03
N LYS A 41 15.26 -32.01 25.61
CA LYS A 41 15.15 -32.40 24.19
C LYS A 41 13.72 -32.23 23.66
N ARG A 42 12.70 -32.59 24.45
CA ARG A 42 11.29 -32.38 24.07
C ARG A 42 10.96 -30.90 23.93
N PHE A 43 11.39 -30.06 24.88
CA PHE A 43 11.19 -28.60 24.79
C PHE A 43 11.86 -28.02 23.54
N GLY A 44 13.09 -28.44 23.22
CA GLY A 44 13.78 -28.01 22.01
C GLY A 44 13.03 -28.37 20.72
N ILE A 45 12.50 -29.60 20.64
CA ILE A 45 11.68 -30.04 19.49
C ILE A 45 10.40 -29.21 19.38
N THR A 46 9.69 -29.01 20.49
CA THR A 46 8.46 -28.20 20.51
C THR A 46 8.74 -26.75 20.11
N ALA A 47 9.80 -26.13 20.64
CA ALA A 47 10.20 -24.77 20.28
C ALA A 47 10.54 -24.67 18.78
N ARG A 48 11.27 -25.65 18.23
CA ARG A 48 11.58 -25.70 16.80
C ARG A 48 10.33 -25.84 15.93
N ASN A 49 9.36 -26.64 16.35
CA ASN A 49 8.09 -26.78 15.63
C ASN A 49 7.28 -25.49 15.65
N ILE A 50 7.27 -24.76 16.77
CA ILE A 50 6.63 -23.43 16.88
C ILE A 50 7.32 -22.44 15.94
N GLU A 51 8.65 -22.39 15.94
CA GLU A 51 9.42 -21.53 15.03
C GLU A 51 9.10 -21.82 13.55
N LEU A 52 9.12 -23.10 13.16
CA LEU A 52 8.81 -23.51 11.78
C LEU A 52 7.36 -23.18 11.39
N SER A 53 6.40 -23.40 12.28
CA SER A 53 5.00 -23.03 12.06
C SER A 53 4.86 -21.51 11.89
N HIS A 54 5.52 -20.73 12.75
CA HIS A 54 5.51 -19.28 12.67
C HIS A 54 6.10 -18.79 11.34
N ASN A 55 7.27 -19.29 10.95
CA ASN A 55 7.91 -18.94 9.67
C ASN A 55 7.00 -19.26 8.48
N PHE A 56 6.33 -20.42 8.49
CA PHE A 56 5.37 -20.81 7.44
C PHE A 56 4.20 -19.83 7.33
N HIS A 57 3.56 -19.48 8.46
CA HIS A 57 2.42 -18.57 8.47
C HIS A 57 2.81 -17.13 8.12
N VAL A 58 3.96 -16.63 8.61
CA VAL A 58 4.48 -15.30 8.23
C VAL A 58 4.78 -15.26 6.74
N SER A 59 5.43 -16.28 6.18
CA SER A 59 5.73 -16.35 4.75
C SER A 59 4.45 -16.32 3.91
N LYS A 60 3.41 -17.08 4.32
CA LYS A 60 2.10 -17.03 3.68
C LYS A 60 1.44 -15.65 3.77
N ALA A 61 1.53 -14.99 4.92
CA ALA A 61 0.98 -13.65 5.10
C ALA A 61 1.68 -12.62 4.20
N VAL A 62 3.00 -12.72 4.04
CA VAL A 62 3.77 -11.85 3.13
C VAL A 62 3.33 -12.05 1.68
N ILE A 63 3.19 -13.31 1.23
CA ILE A 63 2.72 -13.61 -0.13
C ILE A 63 1.31 -13.07 -0.37
N ALA A 64 0.40 -13.25 0.60
CA ALA A 64 -0.96 -12.73 0.50
C ALA A 64 -0.98 -11.18 0.49
N ALA A 65 -0.14 -10.53 1.30
CA ALA A 65 0.00 -9.08 1.32
C ALA A 65 0.54 -8.55 -0.01
N GLN A 66 1.56 -9.21 -0.60
CA GLN A 66 2.08 -8.86 -1.91
C GLN A 66 1.01 -8.97 -3.00
N SER A 67 0.30 -10.10 -3.04
CA SER A 67 -0.81 -10.29 -3.99
C SER A 67 -1.90 -9.23 -3.84
N THR A 68 -2.17 -8.77 -2.61
CA THR A 68 -3.14 -7.68 -2.37
C THR A 68 -2.60 -6.34 -2.86
N ALA A 69 -1.30 -6.07 -2.66
CA ALA A 69 -0.67 -4.85 -3.16
C ALA A 69 -0.71 -4.78 -4.69
N ASP A 70 -0.42 -5.90 -5.38
CA ASP A 70 -0.45 -5.99 -6.84
C ASP A 70 -1.88 -5.69 -7.39
N LEU A 71 -2.92 -6.22 -6.73
CA LEU A 71 -4.32 -5.95 -7.11
C LEU A 71 -4.72 -4.47 -6.89
N ILE A 72 -4.22 -3.84 -5.82
CA ILE A 72 -4.45 -2.42 -5.55
C ILE A 72 -3.77 -1.56 -6.62
N GLU A 73 -2.54 -1.91 -7.01
CA GLU A 73 -1.81 -1.22 -8.06
C GLU A 73 -2.55 -1.31 -9.41
N GLU A 74 -2.99 -2.51 -9.80
CA GLU A 74 -3.77 -2.71 -11.04
C GLU A 74 -5.06 -1.88 -11.05
N ALA A 75 -5.83 -1.92 -9.95
CA ALA A 75 -7.06 -1.14 -9.82
C ALA A 75 -6.80 0.38 -9.88
N THR A 76 -5.70 0.83 -9.28
CA THR A 76 -5.28 2.25 -9.27
C THR A 76 -4.91 2.71 -10.68
N ASN A 77 -4.12 1.91 -11.40
CA ASN A 77 -3.74 2.21 -12.78
C ASN A 77 -4.95 2.29 -13.70
N ARG A 78 -5.87 1.31 -13.59
CA ARG A 78 -7.13 1.33 -14.35
C ARG A 78 -7.99 2.55 -14.03
N TYR A 79 -8.09 2.94 -12.77
CA TYR A 79 -8.82 4.15 -12.38
C TYR A 79 -8.19 5.41 -12.99
N MET A 80 -6.87 5.52 -12.96
CA MET A 80 -6.13 6.65 -13.54
C MET A 80 -6.33 6.73 -15.06
N GLU A 81 -6.29 5.61 -15.77
CA GLU A 81 -6.57 5.54 -17.20
C GLU A 81 -7.99 6.02 -17.53
N LEU A 82 -9.00 5.51 -16.83
CA LEU A 82 -10.39 5.92 -17.04
C LEU A 82 -10.59 7.42 -16.75
N ARG A 83 -9.94 7.94 -15.71
CA ARG A 83 -9.98 9.36 -15.37
C ARG A 83 -9.31 10.22 -16.44
N LEU A 84 -8.18 9.77 -16.99
CA LEU A 84 -7.49 10.45 -18.10
C LEU A 84 -8.37 10.47 -19.35
N GLN A 85 -8.95 9.34 -19.74
CA GLN A 85 -9.86 9.24 -20.89
C GLN A 85 -11.06 10.17 -20.74
N LYS A 86 -11.68 10.23 -19.56
CA LYS A 86 -12.76 11.17 -19.28
C LYS A 86 -12.31 12.61 -19.44
N SER A 87 -11.18 12.97 -18.85
CA SER A 87 -10.63 14.33 -18.92
C SER A 87 -10.30 14.74 -20.36
N GLN A 88 -9.77 13.83 -21.18
CA GLN A 88 -9.52 14.05 -22.61
C GLN A 88 -10.81 14.27 -23.39
N LYS A 89 -11.87 13.50 -23.09
CA LYS A 89 -13.18 13.66 -23.73
C LYS A 89 -13.80 15.02 -23.39
N ASP A 90 -13.75 15.41 -22.12
CA ASP A 90 -14.28 16.70 -21.65
C ASP A 90 -13.50 17.86 -22.28
N LEU A 91 -12.16 17.75 -22.35
CA LEU A 91 -11.31 18.75 -23.00
C LEU A 91 -11.63 18.88 -24.50
N LYS A 92 -11.81 17.76 -25.21
CA LYS A 92 -12.21 17.77 -26.62
C LYS A 92 -13.56 18.47 -26.81
N SER A 93 -14.54 18.15 -25.97
CA SER A 93 -15.85 18.80 -26.03
C SER A 93 -15.76 20.31 -25.80
N LEU A 94 -14.93 20.75 -24.84
CA LEU A 94 -14.70 22.17 -24.60
C LEU A 94 -14.02 22.86 -25.79
N LEU A 95 -13.03 22.21 -26.41
CA LEU A 95 -12.37 22.73 -27.61
C LEU A 95 -13.37 22.89 -28.77
N ASP A 96 -14.23 21.90 -29.00
CA ASP A 96 -15.27 21.96 -30.04
C ASP A 96 -16.26 23.11 -29.78
N GLN A 97 -16.62 23.36 -28.51
CA GLN A 97 -17.49 24.48 -28.12
C GLN A 97 -16.81 25.84 -28.32
N VAL A 98 -15.53 25.95 -27.97
CA VAL A 98 -14.74 27.17 -28.20
C VAL A 98 -14.65 27.48 -29.68
N GLU A 99 -14.42 26.48 -30.52
CA GLU A 99 -14.30 26.68 -31.96
C GLU A 99 -15.62 27.13 -32.59
N LYS A 100 -16.75 26.52 -32.19
CA LYS A 100 -18.09 26.99 -32.59
C LYS A 100 -18.33 28.45 -32.19
N LYS A 101 -17.98 28.82 -30.95
CA LYS A 101 -18.13 30.20 -30.47
C LYS A 101 -17.26 31.20 -31.23
N LYS A 102 -16.04 30.81 -31.65
CA LYS A 102 -15.20 31.67 -32.49
C LYS A 102 -15.86 31.95 -33.85
N VAL A 103 -16.44 30.91 -34.47
CA VAL A 103 -17.16 31.05 -35.74
C VAL A 103 -18.38 31.96 -35.58
N GLU A 104 -19.16 31.79 -34.51
CA GLU A 104 -20.29 32.68 -34.18
C GLU A 104 -19.84 34.13 -34.02
N ILE A 105 -18.76 34.38 -33.27
CA ILE A 105 -18.19 35.72 -33.09
C ILE A 105 -17.75 36.33 -34.44
N ALA A 106 -17.07 35.53 -35.28
CA ALA A 106 -16.63 36.00 -36.60
C ALA A 106 -17.82 36.36 -37.51
N ASN A 107 -18.90 35.58 -37.47
CA ASN A 107 -20.12 35.87 -38.21
C ASN A 107 -20.77 37.18 -37.72
N ILE A 108 -20.95 37.33 -36.41
CA ILE A 108 -21.50 38.56 -35.81
C ILE A 108 -20.65 39.79 -36.17
N GLN A 109 -19.32 39.66 -36.12
CA GLN A 109 -18.41 40.75 -36.49
C GLN A 109 -18.58 41.13 -37.97
N THR A 110 -18.79 40.14 -38.84
CA THR A 110 -19.03 40.37 -40.26
C THR A 110 -20.37 41.09 -40.48
N GLU A 111 -21.43 40.66 -39.80
CA GLU A 111 -22.75 41.31 -39.84
C GLU A 111 -22.69 42.77 -39.39
N ILE A 112 -22.04 43.04 -38.25
CA ILE A 112 -21.81 44.40 -37.73
C ILE A 112 -21.10 45.27 -38.77
N ASN A 113 -20.03 44.76 -39.38
CA ASN A 113 -19.27 45.54 -40.38
C ASN A 113 -20.10 45.82 -41.65
N THR A 114 -20.97 44.88 -42.04
CA THR A 114 -21.80 44.99 -43.24
C THR A 114 -23.00 45.93 -43.04
N HIS A 115 -23.65 45.89 -41.87
CA HIS A 115 -24.85 46.68 -41.58
C HIS A 115 -24.55 48.00 -40.85
N GLY A 116 -23.45 48.10 -40.11
CA GLY A 116 -22.97 49.34 -39.49
C GLY A 116 -22.43 50.35 -40.52
N SER A 117 -21.96 49.88 -41.68
CA SER A 117 -21.52 50.74 -42.78
C SER A 117 -22.68 51.33 -43.60
N SER A 118 -23.93 50.87 -43.37
CA SER A 118 -25.14 51.35 -44.06
C SER A 118 -25.83 52.53 -43.34
N LEU A 119 -25.34 52.93 -42.16
CA LEU A 119 -25.94 53.97 -41.31
C LEU A 119 -25.17 55.31 -41.35
N PHE A 120 -24.21 55.46 -42.26
CA PHE A 120 -23.52 56.71 -42.56
C PHE A 120 -23.60 57.06 -44.05
#